data_AF-A0A842ZW47-F1
#
_entry.id   AF-A0A842ZW47-F1
#
_cell.length_a   1.000
_cell.length_b   1.000
_cell.length_c   1.000
_cell.angle_alpha   90.00
_cell.angle_beta   90.00
_cell.angle_gamma   90.00
#
_symmetry.space_group_name_H-M   'P 1'
#
loop_
_entity.id
_entity.type
_entity.pdbx_description
1 polymer ?
#
loop_
_entity_poly.entity_id
_entity_poly.type
_entity_poly.pdbx_seq_one_letter_code
_entity_poly.pdbx_strand_id
1 'polypeptide(L)'
;MAQKAIREADGKRMIARLLKDYTNRKYTIDDTFVTVGPDTDLKTLPATYKWLTKEKLVVKPDQLIKRRGKSKLLLLNADWNDAEKWIKERMSKPVTVGTVTGILDHFIVEPFIPHNETDEYYLAILSERDGDQILFHHQGGINVGDIDAKAARMKIPIGTYPTAGDIEKQLLANVPKERRSLIVGFIEGMFKFYADLNYTYLEINPFVVSNNRIFPLDLAAKLDDTAEFVSGKKWGGITFPSPFGRILSKEEAYIAELDSKTGASLKLTIINPEGRVWTMVAGGGASVIYADTITDLGFMSEMANYGEYSGDPNEEFTYLYARTILDLMTRKKNPKGKFLLIGGGIANFTDVANTFKGIVRALKEYKEKLRENNVKIYVRRGGPNYKEGLRVMRELGEQLGVPIEVYGPETHMTKIVSMALKGGK
;
A
#
# COMPACT_ATOMS: atom_id res chain seq x y z
N MET A 1 -10.03 8.79 -1.83
CA MET A 1 -9.61 7.60 -2.58
C MET A 1 -8.14 7.33 -2.30
N ALA A 2 -7.83 6.30 -1.53
CA ALA A 2 -6.48 5.77 -1.51
C ALA A 2 -6.46 4.51 -2.39
N GLN A 3 -5.76 4.59 -3.52
CA GLN A 3 -5.60 3.46 -4.42
C GLN A 3 -4.61 2.47 -3.79
N LYS A 4 -5.11 1.39 -3.22
CA LYS A 4 -4.29 0.37 -2.56
C LYS A 4 -4.16 -0.88 -3.42
N ALA A 5 -2.92 -1.32 -3.60
CA ALA A 5 -2.64 -2.55 -4.31
C ALA A 5 -3.10 -3.77 -3.51
N ILE A 6 -3.54 -4.80 -4.23
CA ILE A 6 -3.94 -6.08 -3.65
C ILE A 6 -3.04 -7.19 -4.19
N ARG A 7 -2.97 -8.30 -3.45
CA ARG A 7 -2.29 -9.51 -3.91
C ARG A 7 -2.98 -10.07 -5.15
N GLU A 8 -2.20 -10.73 -6.00
CA GLU A 8 -2.70 -11.39 -7.19
C GLU A 8 -3.77 -12.44 -6.83
N ALA A 9 -3.51 -13.24 -5.79
CA ALA A 9 -4.43 -14.26 -5.31
C ALA A 9 -5.80 -13.69 -4.94
N ASP A 10 -5.86 -12.53 -4.28
CA ASP A 10 -7.11 -11.91 -3.87
C ASP A 10 -7.91 -11.39 -5.08
N GLY A 11 -7.22 -10.78 -6.03
CA GLY A 11 -7.80 -10.38 -7.30
C GLY A 11 -8.35 -11.56 -8.10
N LYS A 12 -7.57 -12.65 -8.23
CA LYS A 12 -8.00 -13.87 -8.93
C LYS A 12 -9.18 -14.54 -8.25
N ARG A 13 -9.19 -14.62 -6.91
CA ARG A 13 -10.32 -15.15 -6.14
C ARG A 13 -11.61 -14.38 -6.41
N MET A 14 -11.52 -13.04 -6.47
CA MET A 14 -12.68 -12.21 -6.83
C MET A 14 -13.16 -12.48 -8.25
N ILE A 15 -12.25 -12.57 -9.22
CA ILE A 15 -12.59 -12.90 -10.62
C ILE A 15 -13.29 -14.27 -10.69
N ALA A 16 -12.71 -15.31 -10.09
CA ALA A 16 -13.25 -16.67 -10.09
C ALA A 16 -14.65 -16.74 -9.44
N ARG A 17 -14.84 -16.01 -8.32
CA ARG A 17 -16.12 -16.00 -7.60
C ARG A 17 -17.20 -15.22 -8.34
N LEU A 18 -16.88 -14.06 -8.91
CA LEU A 18 -17.88 -13.04 -9.27
C LEU A 18 -17.99 -12.75 -10.77
N LEU A 19 -16.97 -13.01 -11.60
CA LEU A 19 -17.01 -12.62 -13.03
C LEU A 19 -18.22 -13.21 -13.79
N LYS A 20 -18.64 -14.42 -13.40
CA LYS A 20 -19.82 -15.08 -13.97
C LYS A 20 -21.09 -14.25 -13.80
N ASP A 21 -21.22 -13.48 -12.73
CA ASP A 21 -22.41 -12.68 -12.45
C ASP A 21 -22.47 -11.43 -13.35
N TYR A 22 -21.32 -10.93 -13.81
CA TYR A 22 -21.22 -9.80 -14.74
C TYR A 22 -21.32 -10.20 -16.22
N THR A 23 -21.35 -11.50 -16.50
CA THR A 23 -21.26 -12.03 -17.86
C THR A 23 -22.42 -12.96 -18.24
N ASN A 24 -23.52 -12.94 -17.49
CA ASN A 24 -24.64 -13.88 -17.65
C ASN A 24 -24.15 -15.34 -17.63
N ARG A 25 -23.16 -15.62 -16.79
CA ARG A 25 -22.51 -16.93 -16.60
C ARG A 25 -21.80 -17.50 -17.83
N LYS A 26 -21.53 -16.69 -18.85
CA LYS A 26 -20.77 -17.13 -20.04
C LYS A 26 -19.29 -17.39 -19.75
N TYR A 27 -18.72 -16.70 -18.76
CA TYR A 27 -17.31 -16.83 -18.40
C TYR A 27 -17.21 -17.35 -16.97
N THR A 28 -16.58 -18.51 -16.84
CA THR A 28 -16.24 -19.11 -15.55
C THR A 28 -14.72 -19.23 -15.51
N ILE A 29 -14.11 -18.62 -14.50
CA ILE A 29 -12.69 -18.75 -14.22
C ILE A 29 -12.57 -19.71 -13.04
N ASP A 30 -11.70 -20.71 -13.19
CA ASP A 30 -11.50 -21.72 -12.16
C ASP A 30 -10.74 -21.11 -10.98
N ASP A 31 -11.22 -21.34 -9.76
CA ASP A 31 -10.54 -20.93 -8.51
C ASP A 31 -9.45 -21.97 -8.15
N THR A 32 -8.59 -22.30 -9.12
CA THR A 32 -7.59 -23.37 -8.99
C THR A 32 -6.22 -22.77 -8.78
N PHE A 33 -5.95 -22.36 -7.55
CA PHE A 33 -4.62 -21.98 -7.08
C PHE A 33 -4.51 -22.19 -5.57
N VAL A 34 -3.28 -22.23 -5.06
CA VAL A 34 -2.99 -22.27 -3.62
C VAL A 34 -2.11 -21.09 -3.26
N THR A 35 -2.48 -20.37 -2.21
CA THR A 35 -1.61 -19.38 -1.58
C THR A 35 -0.76 -20.05 -0.51
N VAL A 36 0.55 -19.81 -0.54
CA VAL A 36 1.49 -20.29 0.46
C VAL A 36 2.04 -19.08 1.21
N GLY A 37 1.88 -19.08 2.53
CA GLY A 37 2.45 -18.07 3.44
C GLY A 37 3.37 -18.70 4.50
N PRO A 38 3.84 -17.92 5.48
CA PRO A 38 4.76 -18.38 6.52
C PRO A 38 4.25 -19.58 7.34
N ASP A 39 2.95 -19.62 7.61
CA ASP A 39 2.31 -20.63 8.45
C ASP A 39 1.77 -21.84 7.65
N THR A 40 2.03 -21.88 6.34
CA THR A 40 1.51 -22.96 5.47
C THR A 40 2.36 -24.22 5.58
N ASP A 41 1.76 -25.33 6.01
CA ASP A 41 2.43 -26.64 5.94
C ASP A 41 2.36 -27.23 4.53
N LEU A 42 3.44 -27.03 3.78
CA LEU A 42 3.60 -27.53 2.41
C LEU A 42 3.35 -29.04 2.27
N LYS A 43 3.64 -29.84 3.30
CA LYS A 43 3.50 -31.31 3.22
C LYS A 43 2.03 -31.75 3.16
N THR A 44 1.12 -30.93 3.69
CA THR A 44 -0.31 -31.23 3.71
C THR A 44 -1.03 -30.83 2.42
N LEU A 45 -0.44 -29.92 1.64
CA LEU A 45 -1.09 -29.35 0.46
C LEU A 45 -1.48 -30.39 -0.59
N PRO A 46 -0.65 -31.39 -0.96
CA PRO A 46 -1.04 -32.44 -1.90
C PRO A 46 -2.25 -33.27 -1.48
N ALA A 47 -2.44 -33.47 -0.17
CA ALA A 47 -3.56 -34.23 0.37
C ALA A 47 -4.87 -33.43 0.28
N THR A 48 -4.80 -32.12 0.54
CA THR A 48 -5.93 -31.19 0.44
C THR A 48 -6.28 -30.87 -1.02
N TYR A 49 -5.27 -30.61 -1.85
CA TYR A 49 -5.38 -30.16 -3.23
C TYR A 49 -4.80 -31.22 -4.17
N LYS A 50 -5.60 -32.25 -4.46
CA LYS A 50 -5.18 -33.42 -5.26
C LYS A 50 -4.67 -33.08 -6.67
N TRP A 51 -4.97 -31.90 -7.21
CA TRP A 51 -4.50 -31.47 -8.53
C TRP A 51 -3.00 -31.12 -8.53
N LEU A 52 -2.42 -30.75 -7.38
CA LEU A 52 -1.00 -30.39 -7.26
C LEU A 52 -0.06 -31.51 -7.72
N THR A 53 -0.45 -32.78 -7.56
CA THR A 53 0.37 -33.94 -7.95
C THR A 53 -0.01 -34.52 -9.31
N LYS A 54 -1.07 -34.01 -9.94
CA LYS A 54 -1.57 -34.50 -11.23
C LYS A 54 -1.21 -33.57 -12.39
N GLU A 55 -1.13 -32.28 -12.10
CA GLU A 55 -0.93 -31.24 -13.10
C GLU A 55 0.50 -30.71 -13.05
N LYS A 56 0.93 -30.10 -14.15
CA LYS A 56 2.12 -29.26 -14.16
C LYS A 56 1.79 -27.92 -13.52
N LEU A 57 2.77 -27.32 -12.87
CA LEU A 57 2.57 -26.18 -11.98
C LEU A 57 3.40 -24.97 -12.41
N VAL A 58 2.89 -23.81 -12.01
CA VAL A 58 3.59 -22.53 -11.98
C VAL A 58 3.70 -22.09 -10.53
N VAL A 59 4.87 -21.59 -10.13
CA VAL A 59 5.07 -20.99 -8.81
C VAL A 59 5.67 -19.61 -8.96
N LYS A 60 5.10 -18.64 -8.23
CA LYS A 60 5.58 -17.26 -8.24
C LYS A 60 5.34 -16.55 -6.91
N PRO A 61 6.18 -15.58 -6.52
CA PRO A 61 5.89 -14.75 -5.36
C PRO A 61 4.67 -13.87 -5.58
N ASP A 62 3.87 -13.67 -4.54
CA ASP A 62 2.68 -12.83 -4.53
C ASP A 62 2.79 -11.71 -3.50
N GLN A 63 3.71 -10.78 -3.78
CA GLN A 63 4.08 -9.65 -2.92
C GLN A 63 4.23 -8.36 -3.73
N LEU A 64 3.35 -8.12 -4.70
CA LEU A 64 3.35 -6.92 -5.56
C LEU A 64 4.64 -6.74 -6.38
N ILE A 65 5.38 -7.82 -6.63
CA ILE A 65 6.59 -7.80 -7.46
C ILE A 65 6.19 -7.78 -8.93
N LYS A 66 6.55 -6.72 -9.65
CA LYS A 66 6.36 -6.65 -11.11
C LYS A 66 7.47 -7.39 -11.84
N ARG A 67 7.19 -7.82 -13.08
CA ARG A 67 8.17 -8.41 -14.01
C ARG A 67 8.90 -9.64 -13.43
N ARG A 68 8.20 -10.49 -12.68
CA ARG A 68 8.74 -11.68 -12.00
C ARG A 68 9.57 -12.60 -12.91
N GLY A 69 9.15 -12.79 -14.16
CA GLY A 69 9.90 -13.57 -15.15
C GLY A 69 11.30 -13.04 -15.44
N LYS A 70 11.44 -11.72 -15.61
CA LYS A 70 12.75 -11.08 -15.83
C LYS A 70 13.63 -11.13 -14.58
N SER A 71 13.02 -11.21 -13.40
CA SER A 71 13.71 -11.31 -12.11
C SER A 71 14.04 -12.75 -11.69
N LYS A 72 13.82 -13.76 -12.55
CA LYS A 72 14.00 -15.20 -12.22
C LYS A 72 13.17 -15.65 -11.00
N LEU A 73 12.01 -15.03 -10.82
CA LEU A 73 11.03 -15.31 -9.77
C LEU A 73 9.78 -16.02 -10.33
N LEU A 74 9.95 -16.79 -11.40
CA LEU A 74 8.93 -17.68 -11.95
C LEU A 74 9.51 -19.08 -12.10
N LEU A 75 8.84 -20.08 -11.53
CA LEU A 75 9.03 -21.48 -11.86
C LEU A 75 7.87 -21.91 -12.76
N LEU A 76 8.16 -22.48 -13.92
CA LEU A 76 7.17 -22.90 -14.91
C LEU A 76 7.30 -24.40 -15.19
N ASN A 77 6.18 -25.04 -15.55
CA ASN A 77 6.12 -26.44 -15.97
C ASN A 77 6.76 -27.42 -14.96
N ALA A 78 6.57 -27.16 -13.67
CA ALA A 78 7.11 -27.94 -12.57
C ALA A 78 6.14 -29.03 -12.10
N ASP A 79 6.63 -30.07 -11.43
CA ASP A 79 5.76 -30.89 -10.58
C ASP A 79 5.72 -30.35 -9.13
N TRP A 80 4.95 -30.99 -8.25
CA TRP A 80 4.84 -30.57 -6.86
C TRP A 80 6.18 -30.61 -6.10
N ASN A 81 7.03 -31.60 -6.36
CA ASN A 81 8.31 -31.73 -5.65
C ASN A 81 9.24 -30.58 -6.00
N ASP A 82 9.30 -30.23 -7.29
CA ASP A 82 10.04 -29.06 -7.79
C ASP A 82 9.49 -27.77 -7.19
N ALA A 83 8.16 -27.61 -7.18
CA ALA A 83 7.48 -26.45 -6.59
C ALA A 83 7.78 -26.29 -5.10
N GLU A 84 7.62 -27.36 -4.32
CA GLU A 84 7.89 -27.38 -2.88
C GLU A 84 9.36 -27.03 -2.58
N LYS A 85 10.30 -27.62 -3.32
CA LYS A 85 11.73 -27.32 -3.19
C LYS A 85 12.01 -25.84 -3.50
N TRP A 86 11.48 -25.34 -4.61
CA TRP A 86 11.69 -23.96 -5.06
C TRP A 86 11.17 -22.93 -4.06
N ILE A 87 10.02 -23.20 -3.44
CA ILE A 87 9.44 -22.38 -2.36
C ILE A 87 10.36 -22.40 -1.14
N LYS A 88 10.74 -23.59 -0.64
CA LYS A 88 11.61 -23.70 0.55
C LYS A 88 12.96 -23.01 0.37
N GLU A 89 13.51 -23.03 -0.84
CA GLU A 89 14.75 -22.36 -1.16
C GLU A 89 14.65 -20.83 -1.12
N ARG A 90 13.45 -20.24 -1.17
CA ARG A 90 13.22 -18.79 -1.25
C ARG A 90 12.44 -18.20 -0.08
N MET A 91 11.58 -19.01 0.55
CA MET A 91 10.80 -18.63 1.72
C MET A 91 11.71 -18.07 2.82
N SER A 92 11.32 -16.92 3.36
CA SER A 92 12.02 -16.17 4.40
C SER A 92 13.45 -15.74 4.02
N LYS A 93 13.79 -15.71 2.73
CA LYS A 93 15.10 -15.23 2.25
C LYS A 93 15.00 -13.86 1.59
N PRO A 94 16.05 -13.02 1.73
CA PRO A 94 16.11 -11.75 1.02
C PRO A 94 16.31 -11.96 -0.47
N VAL A 95 15.62 -11.16 -1.28
CA VAL A 95 15.84 -11.02 -2.72
C VAL A 95 15.84 -9.55 -3.10
N THR A 96 16.71 -9.19 -4.05
CA THR A 96 16.76 -7.85 -4.63
C THR A 96 16.05 -7.86 -5.98
N VAL A 97 15.07 -6.99 -6.14
CA VAL A 97 14.36 -6.75 -7.41
C VAL A 97 14.54 -5.27 -7.77
N GLY A 98 15.27 -5.00 -8.84
CA GLY A 98 15.70 -3.63 -9.15
C GLY A 98 16.61 -3.09 -8.05
N THR A 99 16.22 -1.99 -7.41
CA THR A 99 16.95 -1.37 -6.28
C THR A 99 16.38 -1.75 -4.90
N VAL A 100 15.33 -2.56 -4.87
CA VAL A 100 14.57 -2.87 -3.65
C VAL A 100 14.91 -4.28 -3.19
N THR A 101 15.38 -4.40 -1.95
CA THR A 101 15.60 -5.69 -1.28
C THR A 101 14.46 -5.96 -0.32
N GLY A 102 13.87 -7.15 -0.40
CA GLY A 102 12.78 -7.58 0.49
C GLY A 102 12.84 -9.07 0.78
N ILE A 103 12.09 -9.52 1.78
CA ILE A 103 11.95 -10.93 2.13
C ILE A 103 10.81 -11.55 1.33
N LEU A 104 11.06 -12.70 0.71
CA LEU A 104 10.00 -13.50 0.09
C LEU A 104 9.31 -14.36 1.14
N ASP A 105 8.03 -14.15 1.37
CA ASP A 105 7.27 -14.87 2.40
C ASP A 105 5.89 -15.36 1.93
N HIS A 106 5.44 -14.93 0.74
CA HIS A 106 4.18 -15.37 0.16
C HIS A 106 4.32 -15.73 -1.32
N PHE A 107 3.69 -16.85 -1.69
CA PHE A 107 3.72 -17.41 -3.03
C PHE A 107 2.31 -17.81 -3.45
N ILE A 108 2.12 -17.89 -4.77
CA ILE A 108 0.94 -18.50 -5.40
C ILE A 108 1.42 -19.68 -6.26
N VAL A 109 0.73 -20.81 -6.14
CA VAL A 109 0.92 -22.02 -6.93
C VAL A 109 -0.31 -22.24 -7.78
N GLU A 110 -0.14 -22.39 -9.09
CA GLU A 110 -1.22 -22.48 -10.07
C GLU A 110 -0.95 -23.58 -11.09
N PRO A 111 -1.97 -24.14 -11.76
CA PRO A 111 -1.75 -24.99 -12.92
C PRO A 111 -0.97 -24.28 -14.03
N PHE A 112 -0.02 -24.99 -14.62
CA PHE A 112 0.63 -24.59 -15.86
C PHE A 112 -0.34 -24.85 -17.02
N ILE A 113 -0.67 -23.79 -17.75
CA ILE A 113 -1.51 -23.87 -18.95
C ILE A 113 -0.58 -23.95 -20.17
N PRO A 114 -0.52 -25.08 -20.91
CA PRO A 114 0.24 -25.12 -22.16
C PRO A 114 -0.42 -24.25 -23.23
N HIS A 115 0.33 -23.34 -23.84
CA HIS A 115 -0.14 -22.42 -24.87
C HIS A 115 1.02 -21.91 -25.72
N ASN A 116 0.71 -21.29 -26.87
CA ASN A 116 1.68 -20.58 -27.70
C ASN A 116 1.67 -19.08 -27.37
N GLU A 117 2.74 -18.35 -27.72
CA GLU A 117 2.79 -16.90 -27.53
C GLU A 117 1.65 -16.15 -28.25
N THR A 118 1.15 -16.68 -29.36
CA THR A 118 -0.01 -16.12 -30.10
C THR A 118 -1.34 -16.27 -29.36
N ASP A 119 -1.35 -17.01 -28.25
CA ASP A 119 -2.50 -17.19 -27.38
C ASP A 119 -2.52 -16.21 -26.21
N GLU A 120 -1.44 -15.45 -26.01
CA GLU A 120 -1.29 -14.46 -24.95
C GLU A 120 -1.80 -13.08 -25.38
N TYR A 121 -2.64 -12.48 -24.54
CA TYR A 121 -3.21 -11.16 -24.74
C TYR A 121 -2.97 -10.27 -23.51
N TYR A 122 -2.96 -8.97 -23.74
CA TYR A 122 -2.87 -7.94 -22.69
C TYR A 122 -4.20 -7.24 -22.51
N LEU A 123 -4.63 -7.07 -21.26
CA LEU A 123 -5.75 -6.20 -20.88
C LEU A 123 -5.36 -5.36 -19.66
N ALA A 124 -5.62 -4.06 -19.71
CA ALA A 124 -5.66 -3.23 -18.51
C ALA A 124 -6.85 -2.28 -18.51
N ILE A 125 -7.33 -1.95 -17.32
CA ILE A 125 -8.38 -0.96 -17.05
C ILE A 125 -7.84 -0.06 -15.95
N LEU A 126 -7.78 1.25 -16.20
CA LEU A 126 -7.30 2.24 -15.24
C LEU A 126 -8.27 3.41 -15.12
N SER A 127 -8.35 3.96 -13.90
CA SER A 127 -9.18 5.10 -13.61
C SER A 127 -8.46 6.41 -13.96
N GLU A 128 -9.17 7.30 -14.65
CA GLU A 128 -8.76 8.66 -14.96
C GLU A 128 -9.75 9.65 -14.32
N ARG A 129 -9.43 10.95 -14.38
CA ARG A 129 -10.31 11.98 -13.79
C ARG A 129 -11.71 12.00 -14.41
N ASP A 130 -11.80 11.76 -15.71
CA ASP A 130 -13.02 11.96 -16.51
C ASP A 130 -13.64 10.63 -16.98
N GLY A 131 -13.31 9.52 -16.30
CA GLY A 131 -13.78 8.18 -16.63
C GLY A 131 -12.68 7.14 -16.48
N ASP A 132 -12.77 6.07 -17.24
CA ASP A 132 -11.81 4.97 -17.21
C ASP A 132 -11.22 4.74 -18.60
N GLN A 133 -10.06 4.09 -18.66
CA GLN A 133 -9.40 3.76 -19.91
C GLN A 133 -9.14 2.25 -19.97
N ILE A 134 -9.59 1.61 -21.06
CA ILE A 134 -9.30 0.22 -21.38
C ILE A 134 -8.10 0.20 -22.34
N LEU A 135 -7.05 -0.52 -21.98
CA LEU A 135 -5.89 -0.83 -22.82
C LEU A 135 -5.96 -2.28 -23.24
N PHE A 136 -5.69 -2.54 -24.52
CA PHE A 136 -5.63 -3.89 -25.06
C PHE A 136 -4.48 -4.06 -26.04
N HIS A 137 -3.82 -5.22 -26.00
CA HIS A 137 -2.86 -5.60 -27.03
C HIS A 137 -2.96 -7.09 -27.36
N HIS A 138 -2.90 -7.40 -28.67
CA HIS A 138 -3.05 -8.74 -29.22
C HIS A 138 -1.85 -9.68 -28.99
N GLN A 139 -0.73 -9.14 -28.51
CA GLN A 139 0.45 -9.88 -28.07
C GLN A 139 0.73 -9.51 -26.61
N GLY A 140 0.42 -10.41 -25.68
CA GLY A 140 0.68 -10.25 -24.25
C GLY A 140 2.05 -10.77 -23.82
N GLY A 141 2.16 -11.08 -22.54
CA GLY A 141 3.29 -11.83 -21.97
C GLY A 141 4.51 -10.99 -21.61
N ILE A 142 5.60 -11.69 -21.30
CA ILE A 142 6.86 -11.08 -20.84
C ILE A 142 7.58 -10.26 -21.93
N ASN A 143 7.26 -10.54 -23.19
CA ASN A 143 7.90 -9.97 -24.39
C ASN A 143 7.11 -8.80 -24.99
N VAL A 144 6.04 -8.35 -24.34
CA VAL A 144 5.19 -7.24 -24.82
C VAL A 144 5.95 -5.94 -25.09
N GLY A 145 7.05 -5.68 -24.37
CA GLY A 145 7.88 -4.50 -24.54
C GLY A 145 7.22 -3.24 -23.96
N ASP A 146 7.29 -2.13 -24.69
CA ASP A 146 6.61 -0.87 -24.33
C ASP A 146 5.11 -0.95 -24.65
N ILE A 147 4.33 -1.44 -23.69
CA ILE A 147 2.89 -1.60 -23.85
C ILE A 147 2.16 -0.25 -23.94
N ASP A 148 2.67 0.81 -23.33
CA ASP A 148 2.04 2.13 -23.33
C ASP A 148 2.00 2.73 -24.74
N ALA A 149 3.04 2.49 -25.54
CA ALA A 149 3.13 2.90 -26.93
C ALA A 149 2.36 1.98 -27.90
N LYS A 150 2.16 0.70 -27.53
CA LYS A 150 1.60 -0.32 -28.43
C LYS A 150 0.12 -0.57 -28.24
N ALA A 151 -0.41 -0.45 -27.02
CA ALA A 151 -1.77 -0.82 -26.70
C ALA A 151 -2.79 0.05 -27.43
N ALA A 152 -3.83 -0.60 -27.96
CA ALA A 152 -5.05 0.09 -28.34
C ALA A 152 -5.73 0.63 -27.08
N ARG A 153 -6.29 1.84 -27.15
CA ARG A 153 -6.91 2.54 -26.03
C ARG A 153 -8.36 2.87 -26.35
N MET A 154 -9.24 2.66 -25.37
CA MET A 154 -10.63 3.06 -25.43
C MET A 154 -10.98 3.80 -24.14
N LYS A 155 -11.40 5.06 -24.24
CA LYS A 155 -11.87 5.86 -23.10
C LYS A 155 -13.35 5.59 -22.85
N ILE A 156 -13.71 5.34 -21.59
CA ILE A 156 -15.08 5.14 -21.13
C ILE A 156 -15.46 6.32 -20.23
N PRO A 157 -16.34 7.24 -20.69
CA PRO A 157 -16.80 8.36 -19.88
C PRO A 157 -17.51 7.90 -18.60
N ILE A 158 -17.47 8.75 -17.57
CA ILE A 158 -18.18 8.53 -16.30
C ILE A 158 -19.67 8.21 -16.55
N GLY A 159 -20.17 7.18 -15.89
CA GLY A 159 -21.57 6.77 -15.96
C GLY A 159 -21.95 6.00 -17.24
N THR A 160 -20.99 5.66 -18.08
CA THR A 160 -21.21 4.88 -19.31
C THR A 160 -20.53 3.51 -19.24
N TYR A 161 -20.89 2.63 -20.16
CA TYR A 161 -20.28 1.30 -20.30
C TYR A 161 -19.85 1.09 -21.76
N PRO A 162 -18.75 0.36 -22.02
CA PRO A 162 -18.36 0.02 -23.38
C PRO A 162 -19.40 -0.87 -24.05
N THR A 163 -19.62 -0.69 -25.34
CA THR A 163 -20.45 -1.58 -26.16
C THR A 163 -19.60 -2.65 -26.84
N ALA A 164 -20.20 -3.81 -27.11
CA ALA A 164 -19.52 -4.90 -27.83
C ALA A 164 -18.94 -4.45 -29.19
N GLY A 165 -19.68 -3.63 -29.94
CA GLY A 165 -19.25 -3.11 -31.23
C GLY A 165 -18.07 -2.14 -31.13
N ASP A 166 -18.06 -1.27 -30.11
CA ASP A 166 -16.94 -0.35 -29.89
C ASP A 166 -15.68 -1.07 -29.43
N ILE A 167 -15.81 -2.07 -28.54
CA ILE A 167 -14.69 -2.92 -28.12
C ILE A 167 -14.07 -3.61 -29.34
N GLU A 168 -14.89 -4.27 -30.17
CA GLU A 168 -14.38 -4.98 -31.34
C GLU A 168 -13.68 -4.04 -32.32
N LYS A 169 -14.29 -2.89 -32.61
CA LYS A 169 -13.78 -1.91 -33.59
C LYS A 169 -12.51 -1.22 -33.12
N GLN A 170 -12.44 -0.81 -31.86
CA GLN A 170 -11.34 0.03 -31.35
C GLN A 170 -10.17 -0.79 -30.80
N LEU A 171 -10.44 -1.95 -30.17
CA LEU A 171 -9.41 -2.71 -29.45
C LEU A 171 -8.92 -3.94 -30.20
N LEU A 172 -9.79 -4.61 -30.99
CA LEU A 172 -9.53 -5.99 -31.45
C LEU A 172 -9.17 -6.11 -32.94
N ALA A 173 -8.71 -5.03 -33.57
CA ALA A 173 -8.38 -5.00 -35.00
C ALA A 173 -7.42 -6.14 -35.43
N ASN A 174 -6.42 -6.43 -34.59
CA ASN A 174 -5.38 -7.43 -34.85
C ASN A 174 -5.66 -8.81 -34.22
N VAL A 175 -6.86 -9.02 -33.67
CA VAL A 175 -7.25 -10.31 -33.08
C VAL A 175 -7.86 -11.21 -34.16
N PRO A 176 -7.53 -12.51 -34.22
CA PRO A 176 -8.17 -13.48 -35.11
C PRO A 176 -9.70 -13.52 -34.93
N LYS A 177 -10.45 -13.56 -36.03
CA LYS A 177 -11.92 -13.40 -36.03
C LYS A 177 -12.63 -14.38 -35.11
N GLU A 178 -12.16 -15.62 -35.09
CA GLU A 178 -12.68 -16.72 -34.28
C GLU A 178 -12.55 -16.49 -32.76
N ARG A 179 -11.64 -15.61 -32.32
CA ARG A 179 -11.44 -15.27 -30.89
C ARG A 179 -12.13 -13.97 -30.49
N ARG A 180 -12.51 -13.12 -31.45
CA ARG A 180 -13.05 -11.77 -31.16
C ARG A 180 -14.27 -11.81 -30.26
N SER A 181 -15.29 -12.61 -30.60
CA SER A 181 -16.52 -12.65 -29.81
C SER A 181 -16.29 -13.07 -28.35
N LEU A 182 -15.33 -13.97 -28.11
CA LEU A 182 -14.96 -14.41 -26.76
C LEU A 182 -14.22 -13.28 -26.00
N ILE A 183 -13.29 -12.60 -26.67
CA ILE A 183 -12.54 -11.50 -26.03
C ILE A 183 -13.44 -10.28 -25.78
N VAL A 184 -14.35 -9.95 -26.68
CA VAL A 184 -15.32 -8.84 -26.52
C VAL A 184 -16.15 -9.04 -25.25
N GLY A 185 -16.78 -10.21 -25.10
CA GLY A 185 -17.64 -10.47 -23.94
C GLY A 185 -16.85 -10.54 -22.63
N PHE A 186 -15.59 -10.98 -22.68
CA PHE A 186 -14.70 -10.93 -21.53
C PHE A 186 -14.37 -9.49 -21.12
N ILE A 187 -13.97 -8.63 -22.06
CA ILE A 187 -13.67 -7.21 -21.78
C ILE A 187 -14.90 -6.49 -21.22
N GLU A 188 -16.09 -6.71 -21.81
CA GLU A 188 -17.34 -6.12 -21.32
C GLU A 188 -17.66 -6.55 -19.89
N GLY A 189 -17.52 -7.86 -19.59
CA GLY A 189 -17.70 -8.39 -18.24
C GLY A 189 -16.68 -7.87 -17.23
N MET A 190 -15.41 -7.82 -17.63
CA MET A 190 -14.32 -7.31 -16.81
C MET A 190 -14.49 -5.83 -16.49
N PHE A 191 -15.01 -5.02 -17.41
CA PHE A 191 -15.30 -3.61 -17.13
C PHE A 191 -16.43 -3.45 -16.10
N LYS A 192 -17.52 -4.22 -16.22
CA LYS A 192 -18.60 -4.22 -15.22
C LYS A 192 -18.10 -4.67 -13.85
N PHE A 193 -17.30 -5.73 -13.81
CA PHE A 193 -16.63 -6.23 -12.60
C PHE A 193 -15.72 -5.16 -11.99
N TYR A 194 -14.88 -4.51 -12.80
CA TYR A 194 -13.98 -3.43 -12.39
C TYR A 194 -14.73 -2.29 -11.71
N ALA A 195 -15.76 -1.76 -12.38
CA ALA A 195 -16.53 -0.63 -11.89
C ALA A 195 -17.31 -0.95 -10.61
N ASP A 196 -18.00 -2.09 -10.56
CA ASP A 196 -18.85 -2.46 -9.42
C ASP A 196 -18.06 -2.85 -8.16
N LEU A 197 -16.81 -3.30 -8.32
CA LEU A 197 -15.93 -3.62 -7.20
C LEU A 197 -15.02 -2.44 -6.79
N ASN A 198 -15.19 -1.26 -7.38
CA ASN A 198 -14.37 -0.08 -7.09
C ASN A 198 -12.86 -0.34 -7.27
N TYR A 199 -12.50 -1.04 -8.35
CA TYR A 199 -11.12 -1.07 -8.81
C TYR A 199 -10.73 0.32 -9.32
N THR A 200 -9.45 0.66 -9.14
CA THR A 200 -8.83 1.87 -9.71
C THR A 200 -7.75 1.52 -10.72
N TYR A 201 -7.25 0.28 -10.67
CA TYR A 201 -6.36 -0.30 -11.64
C TYR A 201 -6.57 -1.81 -11.68
N LEU A 202 -6.65 -2.39 -12.88
CA LEU A 202 -6.71 -3.84 -13.09
C LEU A 202 -5.94 -4.15 -14.37
N GLU A 203 -4.90 -4.98 -14.26
CA GLU A 203 -4.07 -5.41 -15.39
C GLU A 203 -3.96 -6.93 -15.37
N ILE A 204 -4.26 -7.56 -16.50
CA ILE A 204 -4.09 -8.99 -16.74
C ILE A 204 -3.07 -9.17 -17.86
N ASN A 205 -1.88 -9.66 -17.51
CA ASN A 205 -0.78 -9.81 -18.47
C ASN A 205 0.12 -11.04 -18.22
N PRO A 206 -0.07 -12.15 -18.95
CA PRO A 206 -1.07 -12.34 -19.99
C PRO A 206 -2.41 -12.85 -19.43
N PHE A 207 -3.48 -12.68 -20.21
CA PHE A 207 -4.52 -13.71 -20.25
C PHE A 207 -4.35 -14.55 -21.51
N VAL A 208 -4.65 -15.83 -21.38
CA VAL A 208 -4.52 -16.80 -22.48
C VAL A 208 -5.87 -17.21 -23.00
N VAL A 209 -6.02 -17.26 -24.33
CA VAL A 209 -7.17 -17.88 -25.00
C VAL A 209 -6.77 -19.26 -25.51
N SER A 210 -7.27 -20.31 -24.86
CA SER A 210 -7.01 -21.70 -25.26
C SER A 210 -8.28 -22.52 -25.15
N ASN A 211 -8.55 -23.40 -26.12
CA ASN A 211 -9.74 -24.25 -26.17
C ASN A 211 -11.07 -23.49 -25.95
N ASN A 212 -11.19 -22.31 -26.56
CA ASN A 212 -12.35 -21.41 -26.42
C ASN A 212 -12.64 -20.99 -24.96
N ARG A 213 -11.62 -20.99 -24.09
CA ARG A 213 -11.66 -20.53 -22.70
C ARG A 213 -10.60 -19.46 -22.48
N ILE A 214 -10.83 -18.62 -21.47
CA ILE A 214 -9.90 -17.56 -21.05
C ILE A 214 -9.26 -17.95 -19.72
N PHE A 215 -7.94 -17.80 -19.64
CA PHE A 215 -7.14 -18.08 -18.46
C PHE A 215 -6.34 -16.82 -18.07
N PRO A 216 -6.75 -16.07 -17.04
CA PRO A 216 -5.97 -14.95 -16.50
C PRO A 216 -4.70 -15.48 -15.80
N LEU A 217 -3.55 -15.45 -16.48
CA LEU A 217 -2.33 -16.05 -15.94
C LEU A 217 -1.60 -15.14 -14.95
N ASP A 218 -1.68 -13.82 -15.13
CA ASP A 218 -1.12 -12.83 -14.21
C ASP A 218 -2.14 -11.74 -13.94
N LEU A 219 -2.22 -11.26 -12.70
CA LEU A 219 -3.08 -10.14 -12.34
C LEU A 219 -2.35 -9.17 -11.40
N ALA A 220 -2.36 -7.90 -11.76
CA ALA A 220 -1.97 -6.79 -10.90
C ALA A 220 -3.13 -5.82 -10.75
N ALA A 221 -3.52 -5.48 -9.53
CA ALA A 221 -4.70 -4.66 -9.31
C ALA A 221 -4.60 -3.72 -8.11
N LYS A 222 -5.41 -2.68 -8.12
CA LYS A 222 -5.64 -1.74 -7.03
C LYS A 222 -7.13 -1.48 -6.84
N LEU A 223 -7.55 -1.39 -5.58
CA LEU A 223 -8.90 -0.98 -5.17
C LEU A 223 -8.86 0.43 -4.58
N ASP A 224 -9.98 1.14 -4.62
CA ASP A 224 -10.20 2.28 -3.74
C ASP A 224 -10.59 1.76 -2.36
N ASP A 225 -9.66 1.79 -1.41
CA ASP A 225 -9.90 1.31 -0.05
C ASP A 225 -11.02 2.07 0.67
N THR A 226 -11.31 3.31 0.28
CA THR A 226 -12.39 4.11 0.85
C THR A 226 -13.77 3.58 0.46
N ALA A 227 -13.86 2.71 -0.54
CA ALA A 227 -15.10 2.04 -0.95
C ALA A 227 -15.38 0.75 -0.16
N GLU A 228 -14.61 0.43 0.87
CA GLU A 228 -14.79 -0.81 1.65
C GLU A 228 -16.22 -0.93 2.23
N PHE A 229 -16.82 0.18 2.67
CA PHE A 229 -18.17 0.16 3.24
C PHE A 229 -19.26 -0.27 2.23
N VAL A 230 -19.03 -0.10 0.92
CA VAL A 230 -19.95 -0.53 -0.14
C VAL A 230 -19.53 -1.85 -0.79
N SER A 231 -18.24 -2.02 -1.07
CA SER A 231 -17.73 -3.17 -1.84
C SER A 231 -17.05 -4.24 -1.00
N GLY A 232 -16.80 -4.01 0.29
CA GLY A 232 -16.07 -4.92 1.17
C GLY A 232 -16.68 -6.32 1.27
N LYS A 233 -18.02 -6.42 1.21
CA LYS A 233 -18.72 -7.72 1.12
C LYS A 233 -18.37 -8.49 -0.16
N LYS A 234 -18.24 -7.80 -1.30
CA LYS A 234 -17.84 -8.38 -2.59
C LYS A 234 -16.35 -8.70 -2.61
N TRP A 235 -15.51 -7.94 -1.91
CA TRP A 235 -14.08 -8.22 -1.78
C TRP A 235 -13.83 -9.47 -0.96
N GLY A 236 -14.56 -9.65 0.14
CA GLY A 236 -14.52 -10.88 0.95
C GLY A 236 -13.32 -10.95 1.89
N GLY A 237 -13.09 -9.89 2.68
CA GLY A 237 -12.06 -9.84 3.71
C GLY A 237 -10.65 -9.73 3.15
N ILE A 238 -10.39 -8.68 2.38
CA ILE A 238 -9.10 -8.48 1.71
C ILE A 238 -8.08 -7.81 2.63
N THR A 239 -6.80 -8.04 2.36
CA THR A 239 -5.72 -7.30 2.99
C THR A 239 -4.99 -6.45 1.96
N PHE A 240 -4.54 -5.27 2.36
CA PHE A 240 -3.74 -4.39 1.50
C PHE A 240 -2.27 -4.53 1.86
N PRO A 241 -1.49 -5.36 1.14
CA PRO A 241 -0.08 -5.56 1.45
C PRO A 241 0.72 -4.27 1.26
N SER A 242 1.78 -4.13 2.04
CA SER A 242 2.79 -3.11 1.80
C SER A 242 3.54 -3.38 0.49
N PRO A 243 4.09 -2.34 -0.17
CA PRO A 243 4.98 -2.54 -1.31
C PRO A 243 6.13 -3.51 -0.97
N PHE A 244 6.57 -4.29 -1.95
CA PHE A 244 7.72 -5.19 -1.78
C PHE A 244 8.92 -4.44 -1.20
N GLY A 245 9.64 -5.10 -0.28
CA GLY A 245 10.77 -4.51 0.45
C GLY A 245 10.40 -3.70 1.70
N ARG A 246 9.11 -3.37 1.88
CA ARG A 246 8.63 -2.73 3.11
C ARG A 246 7.97 -3.75 4.03
N ILE A 247 8.60 -4.00 5.16
CA ILE A 247 8.01 -4.74 6.28
C ILE A 247 7.60 -3.69 7.30
N LEU A 248 6.30 -3.65 7.64
CA LEU A 248 5.83 -2.76 8.69
C LEU A 248 6.45 -3.19 10.02
N SER A 249 6.99 -2.23 10.77
CA SER A 249 7.34 -2.45 12.15
C SER A 249 6.06 -2.76 12.97
N LYS A 250 6.23 -3.35 14.16
CA LYS A 250 5.11 -3.59 15.09
C LYS A 250 4.37 -2.28 15.41
N GLU A 251 5.12 -1.18 15.50
CA GLU A 251 4.61 0.15 15.80
C GLU A 251 3.91 0.79 14.60
N GLU A 252 4.44 0.64 13.38
CA GLU A 252 3.73 1.07 12.16
C GLU A 252 2.40 0.34 12.00
N ALA A 253 2.38 -0.99 12.24
CA ALA A 253 1.17 -1.80 12.21
C ALA A 253 0.16 -1.38 13.29
N TYR A 254 0.64 -1.11 14.51
CA TYR A 254 -0.20 -0.62 15.61
C TYR A 254 -0.84 0.74 15.29
N ILE A 255 -0.09 1.69 14.72
CA ILE A 255 -0.66 2.99 14.31
C ILE A 255 -1.68 2.82 13.19
N ALA A 256 -1.42 1.94 12.21
CA ALA A 256 -2.41 1.61 11.17
C ALA A 256 -3.69 0.97 11.74
N GLU A 257 -3.59 0.19 12.81
CA GLU A 257 -4.76 -0.34 13.53
C GLU A 257 -5.53 0.74 14.29
N LEU A 258 -4.85 1.73 14.87
CA LEU A 258 -5.52 2.87 15.51
C LEU A 258 -6.25 3.73 14.47
N ASP A 259 -5.61 3.98 13.33
CA ASP A 259 -6.15 4.75 12.21
C ASP A 259 -7.48 4.16 11.70
N SER A 260 -7.59 2.83 11.58
CA SER A 260 -8.83 2.18 11.13
C SER A 260 -9.99 2.24 12.12
N LYS A 261 -9.73 2.66 13.37
CA LYS A 261 -10.72 2.75 14.45
C LYS A 261 -11.21 4.17 14.72
N THR A 262 -10.81 5.14 13.90
CA THR A 262 -11.16 6.55 14.07
C THR A 262 -11.52 7.21 12.75
N GLY A 263 -12.33 8.27 12.79
CA GLY A 263 -12.56 9.14 11.63
C GLY A 263 -11.43 10.14 11.38
N ALA A 264 -10.50 10.25 12.32
CA ALA A 264 -9.25 10.99 12.18
C ALA A 264 -8.26 10.22 11.27
N SER A 265 -7.15 10.86 10.89
CA SER A 265 -6.03 10.19 10.23
C SER A 265 -4.85 10.11 11.18
N LEU A 266 -4.26 8.93 11.32
CA LEU A 266 -3.05 8.63 12.07
C LEU A 266 -2.09 7.84 11.17
N LYS A 267 -0.93 8.40 10.87
CA LYS A 267 0.06 7.76 9.99
C LYS A 267 1.43 7.79 10.63
N LEU A 268 2.15 6.68 10.55
CA LEU A 268 3.54 6.56 10.99
C LEU A 268 4.32 5.71 9.99
N THR A 269 5.49 6.19 9.63
CA THR A 269 6.50 5.47 8.85
C THR A 269 7.85 5.67 9.49
N ILE A 270 8.55 4.58 9.80
CA ILE A 270 9.88 4.65 10.39
C ILE A 270 10.91 4.66 9.26
N ILE A 271 11.74 5.70 9.21
CA ILE A 271 12.77 5.89 8.17
C ILE A 271 14.13 5.43 8.70
N ASN A 272 14.53 5.96 9.85
CA ASN A 272 15.78 5.62 10.52
C ASN A 272 15.51 5.48 12.03
N PRO A 273 15.35 4.27 12.58
CA PRO A 273 15.10 4.07 14.01
C PRO A 273 16.17 4.69 14.93
N GLU A 274 17.40 4.90 14.43
CA GLU A 274 18.52 5.50 15.16
C GLU A 274 18.67 7.01 14.91
N GLY A 275 17.80 7.56 14.04
CA GLY A 275 17.69 8.98 13.77
C GLY A 275 17.43 9.78 15.04
N ARG A 276 17.93 11.02 15.05
CA ARG A 276 17.78 11.94 16.19
C ARG A 276 16.76 13.04 15.97
N VAL A 277 16.19 13.16 14.77
CA VAL A 277 15.13 14.12 14.47
C VAL A 277 13.81 13.37 14.34
N TRP A 278 12.96 13.49 15.37
CA TRP A 278 11.64 12.88 15.44
C TRP A 278 10.57 13.94 15.19
N THR A 279 9.52 13.55 14.48
CA THR A 279 8.41 14.45 14.13
C THR A 279 7.09 13.91 14.64
N MET A 280 6.27 14.79 15.21
CA MET A 280 4.88 14.55 15.58
C MET A 280 4.07 15.75 15.09
N VAL A 281 3.78 15.76 13.80
CA VAL A 281 3.23 16.92 13.10
C VAL A 281 1.76 16.69 12.80
N ALA A 282 0.91 17.69 13.09
CA ALA A 282 -0.49 17.59 12.75
C ALA A 282 -0.84 18.18 11.37
N GLY A 283 -1.51 17.37 10.56
CA GLY A 283 -1.92 17.68 9.18
C GLY A 283 -0.97 17.10 8.14
N GLY A 284 -1.52 16.35 7.18
CA GLY A 284 -0.73 15.72 6.11
C GLY A 284 0.07 16.69 5.23
N GLY A 285 -0.48 17.87 4.90
CA GLY A 285 0.30 18.88 4.16
C GLY A 285 1.45 19.46 5.00
N ALA A 286 1.23 19.66 6.30
CA ALA A 286 2.25 20.19 7.18
C ALA A 286 3.36 19.17 7.41
N SER A 287 3.05 17.88 7.61
CA SER A 287 4.07 16.85 7.82
C SER A 287 5.05 16.74 6.64
N VAL A 288 4.56 16.87 5.40
CA VAL A 288 5.41 16.94 4.20
C VAL A 288 6.34 18.16 4.27
N ILE A 289 5.80 19.36 4.52
CA ILE A 289 6.60 20.59 4.57
C ILE A 289 7.67 20.55 5.68
N TYR A 290 7.38 19.92 6.82
CA TYR A 290 8.39 19.68 7.87
C TYR A 290 9.48 18.72 7.40
N ALA A 291 9.12 17.63 6.72
CA ALA A 291 10.09 16.67 6.16
C ALA A 291 11.00 17.32 5.10
N ASP A 292 10.42 18.13 4.21
CA ASP A 292 11.17 18.90 3.21
C ASP A 292 12.14 19.85 3.89
N THR A 293 11.70 20.60 4.91
CA THR A 293 12.59 21.53 5.64
C THR A 293 13.73 20.79 6.34
N ILE A 294 13.48 19.62 6.94
CA ILE A 294 14.55 18.80 7.55
C ILE A 294 15.57 18.37 6.49
N THR A 295 15.07 17.99 5.31
CA THR A 295 15.88 17.55 4.17
C THR A 295 16.72 18.70 3.61
N ASP A 296 16.11 19.86 3.35
CA ASP A 296 16.75 21.07 2.82
C ASP A 296 17.85 21.59 3.76
N LEU A 297 17.68 21.44 5.07
CA LEU A 297 18.70 21.79 6.06
C LEU A 297 19.85 20.77 6.16
N GLY A 298 19.78 19.67 5.41
CA GLY A 298 20.82 18.63 5.30
C GLY A 298 20.71 17.51 6.34
N PHE A 299 19.53 17.30 6.94
CA PHE A 299 19.34 16.35 8.05
C PHE A 299 18.51 15.12 7.71
N MET A 300 18.30 14.80 6.42
CA MET A 300 17.53 13.63 5.98
C MET A 300 18.06 12.31 6.58
N SER A 301 19.39 12.14 6.66
CA SER A 301 20.00 10.95 7.27
C SER A 301 19.76 10.83 8.79
N GLU A 302 19.45 11.95 9.46
CA GLU A 302 19.14 12.01 10.89
C GLU A 302 17.62 11.95 11.17
N MET A 303 16.76 12.00 10.14
CA MET A 303 15.30 11.95 10.26
C MET A 303 14.82 10.55 10.59
N ALA A 304 14.13 10.41 11.72
CA ALA A 304 13.77 9.11 12.25
C ALA A 304 12.47 8.56 11.72
N ASN A 305 11.46 9.42 11.56
CA ASN A 305 10.13 9.04 11.16
C ASN A 305 9.47 10.10 10.27
N TYR A 306 8.56 9.66 9.42
CA TYR A 306 7.57 10.47 8.74
C TYR A 306 6.17 10.03 9.17
N GLY A 307 5.29 10.98 9.46
CA GLY A 307 3.97 10.65 9.94
C GLY A 307 3.15 11.90 10.21
N GLU A 308 1.86 11.70 10.46
CA GLU A 308 0.96 12.77 10.81
C GLU A 308 -0.19 12.29 11.69
N TYR A 309 -0.81 13.25 12.39
CA TYR A 309 -2.14 13.10 12.96
C TYR A 309 -3.04 14.26 12.49
N SER A 310 -4.24 13.98 12.00
CA SER A 310 -5.17 15.01 11.51
C SER A 310 -6.62 14.56 11.57
N GLY A 311 -7.57 15.43 11.20
CA GLY A 311 -9.00 15.10 11.27
C GLY A 311 -9.58 15.11 12.69
N ASP A 312 -9.00 15.91 13.59
CA ASP A 312 -9.46 16.07 14.98
C ASP A 312 -9.50 14.76 15.81
N PRO A 313 -8.37 14.06 15.97
CA PRO A 313 -8.32 12.90 16.85
C PRO A 313 -8.59 13.31 18.30
N ASN A 314 -9.26 12.43 19.04
CA ASN A 314 -9.51 12.66 20.46
C ASN A 314 -8.22 12.54 21.31
N GLU A 315 -8.35 12.85 22.61
CA GLU A 315 -7.23 12.76 23.56
C GLU A 315 -6.57 11.37 23.57
N GLU A 316 -7.38 10.31 23.58
CA GLU A 316 -6.89 8.93 23.69
C GLU A 316 -6.05 8.52 22.48
N PHE A 317 -6.56 8.74 21.27
CA PHE A 317 -5.82 8.45 20.04
C PHE A 317 -4.53 9.28 19.94
N THR A 318 -4.59 10.55 20.35
CA THR A 318 -3.39 11.40 20.37
C THR A 318 -2.37 10.91 21.39
N TYR A 319 -2.80 10.46 22.57
CA TYR A 319 -1.94 9.84 23.57
C TYR A 319 -1.29 8.56 23.05
N LEU A 320 -2.05 7.63 22.46
CA LEU A 320 -1.52 6.36 21.96
C LEU A 320 -0.51 6.58 20.82
N TYR A 321 -0.79 7.56 19.95
CA TYR A 321 0.14 7.98 18.91
C TYR A 321 1.44 8.58 19.49
N ALA A 322 1.31 9.54 20.40
CA ALA A 322 2.45 10.17 21.06
C ALA A 322 3.29 9.14 21.84
N ARG A 323 2.65 8.26 22.61
CA ARG A 323 3.29 7.18 23.36
C ARG A 323 4.14 6.29 22.46
N THR A 324 3.63 5.95 21.27
CA THR A 324 4.36 5.13 20.29
C THR A 324 5.63 5.81 19.81
N ILE A 325 5.57 7.11 19.48
CA ILE A 325 6.74 7.90 19.07
C ILE A 325 7.74 8.01 20.23
N LEU A 326 7.26 8.30 21.44
CA LEU A 326 8.11 8.48 22.63
C LEU A 326 8.83 7.17 23.01
N ASP A 327 8.16 6.03 22.90
CA ASP A 327 8.80 4.73 23.07
C ASP A 327 9.91 4.51 22.05
N LEU A 328 9.58 4.62 20.75
CA LEU A 328 10.55 4.44 19.66
C LEU A 328 11.78 5.33 19.83
N MET A 329 11.58 6.62 20.10
CA MET A 329 12.68 7.58 20.20
C MET A 329 13.53 7.40 21.46
N THR A 330 13.09 6.65 22.47
CA THR A 330 13.82 6.45 23.73
C THR A 330 14.49 5.08 23.87
N ARG A 331 14.42 4.20 22.85
CA ARG A 331 15.05 2.86 22.86
C ARG A 331 16.58 2.86 22.83
N LYS A 332 17.20 3.83 22.16
CA LYS A 332 18.66 3.98 22.04
C LYS A 332 19.07 5.42 22.20
N LYS A 333 20.14 5.70 22.97
CA LYS A 333 20.71 7.04 23.11
C LYS A 333 21.41 7.46 21.81
N ASN A 334 21.41 8.77 21.52
CA ASN A 334 22.24 9.35 20.48
C ASN A 334 23.26 10.30 21.13
N PRO A 335 24.57 10.24 20.80
CA PRO A 335 25.60 11.09 21.43
C PRO A 335 25.33 12.59 21.28
N LYS A 336 24.64 13.01 20.22
CA LYS A 336 24.27 14.41 19.96
C LYS A 336 22.94 14.82 20.61
N GLY A 337 22.33 13.96 21.44
CA GLY A 337 20.95 14.12 21.92
C GLY A 337 19.93 13.98 20.79
N LYS A 338 18.65 14.16 21.11
CA LYS A 338 17.54 14.02 20.14
C LYS A 338 16.59 15.22 20.16
N PHE A 339 15.88 15.40 19.06
CA PHE A 339 14.86 16.43 18.90
C PHE A 339 13.50 15.79 18.65
N LEU A 340 12.47 16.31 19.31
CA LEU A 340 11.07 16.04 18.98
C LEU A 340 10.41 17.32 18.48
N LEU A 341 9.95 17.31 17.24
CA LEU A 341 9.29 18.43 16.59
C LEU A 341 7.77 18.20 16.63
N ILE A 342 7.09 18.88 17.56
CA ILE A 342 5.63 18.84 17.72
C ILE A 342 5.04 20.02 16.95
N GLY A 343 4.66 19.79 15.70
CA GLY A 343 4.45 20.85 14.73
C GLY A 343 3.08 20.90 14.06
N GLY A 344 2.94 21.89 13.19
CA GLY A 344 2.03 21.86 12.06
C GLY A 344 1.34 23.18 11.75
N GLY A 345 0.40 23.12 10.82
CA GLY A 345 -0.38 24.26 10.36
C GLY A 345 -1.29 24.86 11.44
N ILE A 346 -1.97 25.95 11.08
CA ILE A 346 -3.07 26.48 11.89
C ILE A 346 -4.28 25.59 11.60
N ALA A 347 -4.77 24.85 12.60
CA ALA A 347 -5.90 23.95 12.40
C ALA A 347 -7.19 24.74 12.14
N ASN A 348 -8.03 24.22 11.25
CA ASN A 348 -9.35 24.80 10.98
C ASN A 348 -10.37 24.42 12.07
N PHE A 349 -10.40 23.14 12.45
CA PHE A 349 -11.42 22.59 13.38
C PHE A 349 -10.84 21.73 14.50
N THR A 350 -9.62 21.20 14.37
CA THR A 350 -9.01 20.36 15.42
C THR A 350 -8.83 21.12 16.73
N ASP A 351 -9.31 20.56 17.83
CA ASP A 351 -9.10 21.13 19.16
C ASP A 351 -7.66 20.89 19.62
N VAL A 352 -6.87 21.98 19.61
CA VAL A 352 -5.46 21.93 19.99
C VAL A 352 -5.28 21.64 21.47
N ALA A 353 -6.18 22.11 22.34
CA ALA A 353 -6.09 21.81 23.77
C ALA A 353 -6.38 20.33 24.03
N ASN A 354 -7.40 19.75 23.37
CA ASN A 354 -7.75 18.35 23.52
C ASN A 354 -6.63 17.40 23.04
N THR A 355 -6.09 17.66 21.84
CA THR A 355 -4.97 16.87 21.32
C THR A 355 -3.71 17.03 22.20
N PHE A 356 -3.41 18.25 22.67
CA PHE A 356 -2.25 18.47 23.53
C PHE A 356 -2.38 17.81 24.91
N LYS A 357 -3.59 17.62 25.46
CA LYS A 357 -3.77 16.80 26.68
C LYS A 357 -3.23 15.40 26.50
N GLY A 358 -3.52 14.75 25.36
CA GLY A 358 -3.01 13.40 25.06
C GLY A 358 -1.49 13.37 24.95
N ILE A 359 -0.90 14.36 24.27
CA ILE A 359 0.55 14.52 24.16
C ILE A 359 1.19 14.73 25.55
N VAL A 360 0.65 15.65 26.34
CA VAL A 360 1.11 15.98 27.70
C VAL A 360 1.09 14.74 28.59
N ARG A 361 0.02 13.94 28.51
CA ARG A 361 -0.12 12.67 29.24
C ARG A 361 1.02 11.71 28.90
N ALA A 362 1.32 11.54 27.60
CA ALA A 362 2.41 10.67 27.15
C ALA A 362 3.79 11.22 27.57
N LEU A 363 4.02 12.52 27.46
CA LEU A 363 5.28 13.15 27.89
C LEU A 363 5.54 13.00 29.40
N LYS A 364 4.49 13.08 30.23
CA LYS A 364 4.59 12.81 31.68
C LYS A 364 5.00 11.37 31.96
N GLU A 365 4.42 10.41 31.26
CA GLU A 365 4.76 8.98 31.40
C GLU A 365 6.20 8.68 30.99
N TYR A 366 6.72 9.36 29.96
CA TYR A 366 8.07 9.13 29.42
C TYR A 366 9.15 10.06 29.98
N LYS A 367 8.84 10.85 31.03
CA LYS A 367 9.72 11.89 31.60
C LYS A 367 11.17 11.44 31.80
N GLU A 368 11.39 10.37 32.53
CA GLU A 368 12.75 9.92 32.88
C GLU A 368 13.49 9.42 31.63
N LYS A 369 12.82 8.66 30.77
CA LYS A 369 13.39 8.21 29.49
C LYS A 369 13.79 9.39 28.58
N LEU A 370 12.99 10.45 28.55
CA LEU A 370 13.29 11.66 27.77
C LEU A 370 14.54 12.38 28.29
N ARG A 371 14.68 12.49 29.61
CA ARG A 371 15.88 13.06 30.25
C ARG A 371 17.12 12.23 29.95
N GLU A 372 17.04 10.92 30.16
CA GLU A 372 18.17 10.00 29.94
C GLU A 372 18.66 9.98 28.48
N ASN A 373 17.77 10.28 27.53
CA ASN A 373 18.07 10.36 26.10
C ASN A 373 18.43 11.78 25.62
N ASN A 374 18.54 12.76 26.52
CA ASN A 374 18.84 14.16 26.19
C ASN A 374 17.92 14.71 25.08
N VAL A 375 16.61 14.49 25.24
CA VAL A 375 15.61 14.97 24.27
C VAL A 375 15.34 16.46 24.48
N LYS A 376 15.26 17.20 23.37
CA LYS A 376 14.77 18.59 23.32
C LYS A 376 13.50 18.64 22.47
N ILE A 377 12.49 19.34 22.94
CA ILE A 377 11.17 19.40 22.29
C ILE A 377 10.94 20.81 21.75
N TYR A 378 10.52 20.90 20.50
CA TYR A 378 10.13 22.16 19.88
C TYR A 378 8.68 22.07 19.43
N VAL A 379 7.88 23.05 19.85
CA VAL A 379 6.44 23.04 19.65
C VAL A 379 6.02 24.26 18.86
N ARG A 380 5.28 24.06 17.75
CA ARG A 380 4.64 25.14 17.01
C ARG A 380 3.25 24.72 16.58
N ARG A 381 2.22 25.38 17.09
CA ARG A 381 0.83 25.06 16.73
C ARG A 381 -0.11 26.25 16.77
N GLY A 382 -1.12 26.21 15.91
CA GLY A 382 -2.28 27.12 15.91
C GLY A 382 -3.58 26.37 15.66
N GLY A 383 -4.71 27.03 15.91
CA GLY A 383 -6.06 26.49 15.70
C GLY A 383 -6.99 26.70 16.89
N PRO A 384 -8.19 26.09 16.91
CA PRO A 384 -9.10 26.14 18.05
C PRO A 384 -8.41 25.78 19.38
N ASN A 385 -8.64 26.60 20.41
CA ASN A 385 -8.12 26.40 21.78
C ASN A 385 -6.57 26.30 21.90
N TYR A 386 -5.81 26.74 20.89
CA TYR A 386 -4.35 26.61 20.88
C TYR A 386 -3.66 27.33 22.04
N LYS A 387 -4.18 28.48 22.50
CA LYS A 387 -3.56 29.24 23.60
C LYS A 387 -3.45 28.38 24.86
N GLU A 388 -4.50 27.62 25.17
CA GLU A 388 -4.52 26.72 26.32
C GLU A 388 -3.58 25.53 26.11
N GLY A 389 -3.61 24.89 24.93
CA GLY A 389 -2.68 23.82 24.59
C GLY A 389 -1.21 24.26 24.74
N LEU A 390 -0.85 25.42 24.20
CA LEU A 390 0.50 25.98 24.31
C LEU A 390 0.87 26.36 25.75
N ARG A 391 -0.07 26.90 26.55
CA ARG A 391 0.14 27.22 27.97
C ARG A 391 0.54 25.97 28.74
N VAL A 392 -0.26 24.90 28.63
CA VAL A 392 0.01 23.62 29.31
C VAL A 392 1.35 23.03 28.87
N MET A 393 1.71 23.15 27.59
CA MET A 393 2.98 22.65 27.08
C MET A 393 4.20 23.44 27.59
N ARG A 394 4.06 24.75 27.82
CA ARG A 394 5.13 25.58 28.43
C ARG A 394 5.40 25.19 29.87
N GLU A 395 4.34 25.08 30.68
CA GLU A 395 4.43 24.69 32.09
C GLU A 395 5.00 23.28 32.26
N LEU A 396 4.73 22.40 31.28
CA LEU A 396 5.21 21.03 31.31
C LEU A 396 6.74 20.93 31.26
N GLY A 397 7.44 21.80 30.52
CA GLY A 397 8.90 21.73 30.37
C GLY A 397 9.64 21.80 31.70
N GLU A 398 9.23 22.72 32.57
CA GLU A 398 9.78 22.88 33.92
C GLU A 398 9.47 21.67 34.80
N GLN A 399 8.22 21.19 34.79
CA GLN A 399 7.79 20.02 35.56
C GLN A 399 8.53 18.73 35.17
N LEU A 400 8.80 18.58 33.87
CA LEU A 400 9.52 17.42 33.33
C LEU A 400 11.03 17.58 33.43
N GLY A 401 11.57 18.79 33.62
CA GLY A 401 13.01 19.06 33.43
C GLY A 401 13.51 18.59 32.05
N VAL A 402 12.67 18.74 31.03
CA VAL A 402 12.99 18.47 29.63
C VAL A 402 12.91 19.82 28.91
N PRO A 403 13.90 20.23 28.09
CA PRO A 403 13.82 21.48 27.36
C PRO A 403 12.64 21.46 26.38
N ILE A 404 11.66 22.35 26.57
CA ILE A 404 10.51 22.51 25.68
C ILE A 404 10.41 23.99 25.26
N GLU A 405 10.58 24.27 23.98
CA GLU A 405 10.41 25.61 23.40
C GLU A 405 9.07 25.69 22.65
N VAL A 406 8.20 26.63 23.01
CA VAL A 406 6.79 26.65 22.58
C VAL A 406 6.38 27.94 21.88
N TYR A 407 5.97 27.81 20.62
CA TYR A 407 5.64 28.89 19.71
C TYR A 407 4.20 28.78 19.18
N GLY A 408 3.57 29.92 18.93
CA GLY A 408 2.24 30.02 18.34
C GLY A 408 2.24 30.37 16.85
N PRO A 409 1.07 30.78 16.32
CA PRO A 409 0.88 31.17 14.93
C PRO A 409 1.76 32.34 14.47
N GLU A 410 2.20 33.19 15.40
CA GLU A 410 3.10 34.32 15.12
C GLU A 410 4.48 33.89 14.61
N THR A 411 4.88 32.63 14.87
CA THR A 411 6.11 32.04 14.36
C THR A 411 5.84 31.28 13.07
N HIS A 412 6.69 31.49 12.05
CA HIS A 412 6.59 30.75 10.78
C HIS A 412 6.60 29.24 11.04
N MET A 413 5.74 28.49 10.34
CA MET A 413 5.45 27.08 10.63
C MET A 413 6.71 26.22 10.83
N THR A 414 7.66 26.34 9.90
CA THR A 414 8.87 25.52 9.88
C THR A 414 10.05 26.15 10.63
N LYS A 415 9.90 27.32 11.26
CA LYS A 415 11.02 28.00 11.94
C LYS A 415 11.60 27.14 13.07
N ILE A 416 10.76 26.38 13.76
CA ILE A 416 11.19 25.46 14.82
C ILE A 416 12.14 24.36 14.34
N VAL A 417 12.10 24.00 13.05
CA VAL A 417 13.05 23.04 12.45
C VAL A 417 14.45 23.66 12.43
N SER A 418 14.58 24.90 11.94
CA SER A 418 15.87 25.62 11.93
C SER A 418 16.38 25.92 13.35
N MET A 419 15.48 26.21 14.29
CA MET A 419 15.82 26.41 15.70
C MET A 419 16.45 25.14 16.30
N ALA A 420 15.79 24.00 16.10
CA ALA A 420 16.28 22.71 16.59
C ALA A 420 17.62 22.30 15.93
N LEU A 421 17.71 22.39 14.60
CA LEU A 421 18.80 21.75 13.84
C LEU A 421 20.00 22.65 13.54
N LYS A 422 19.80 23.97 13.49
CA LYS A 422 20.83 24.98 13.18
C LYS A 422 21.00 26.05 14.26
N GLY A 423 20.27 25.95 15.38
CA GLY A 423 20.28 26.99 16.42
C GLY A 423 19.59 28.29 16.00
N GLY A 424 18.67 28.23 15.03
CA GLY A 424 17.84 29.35 14.61
C GLY A 424 18.41 30.21 13.48
N LYS A 425 19.59 29.86 12.97
CA LYS A 425 20.22 30.47 11.79
C LYS A 425 19.52 30.06 10.49
#